data_AF-A0AAP6D0A5-F1
#
_entry.id   AF-A0AAP6D0A5-F1
#
_cell.length_a   1.000
_cell.length_b   1.000
_cell.length_c   1.000
_cell.angle_alpha   90.00
_cell.angle_beta   90.00
_cell.angle_gamma   90.00
#
_symmetry.space_group_name_H-M   'P 1'
#
loop_
_entity.id
_entity.type
_entity.pdbx_description
1 polymer ?
#
loop_
_entity_poly.entity_id
_entity_poly.type
_entity_poly.pdbx_seq_one_letter_code
_entity_poly.pdbx_strand_id
1 'polypeptide(L)'
;EYNELYVVTGPIYQGNEGTIGNGVAIPSAFYKVILDPSFDEAIAFIVPHRDVSSSELANFITTIDEVERQTGLDFFAQTPDSIEDNMESVQWEEMWPTNQ
;
A
#
# COMPACT_ATOMS: atom_id res chain seq x y z
N GLU A 1 17.54 -4.90 -19.64
CA GLU A 1 16.32 -4.11 -19.42
C GLU A 1 16.20 -3.90 -17.93
N TYR A 2 15.88 -2.69 -17.49
CA TYR A 2 15.60 -2.43 -16.09
C TYR A 2 14.09 -2.53 -15.93
N ASN A 3 13.62 -3.51 -15.17
CA ASN A 3 12.22 -3.54 -14.75
C ASN A 3 12.04 -2.42 -13.72
N GLU A 4 11.13 -1.51 -14.00
CA GLU A 4 10.81 -0.40 -13.12
C GLU A 4 9.76 -0.84 -12.10
N LEU A 5 9.85 -0.32 -10.87
CA LEU A 5 8.79 -0.45 -9.88
C LEU A 5 8.44 0.94 -9.37
N TYR A 6 7.16 1.25 -9.38
CA TYR A 6 6.64 2.47 -8.77
C TYR A 6 6.18 2.16 -7.36
N VAL A 7 6.67 2.93 -6.38
CA VAL A 7 6.36 2.72 -4.96
C VAL A 7 5.83 4.01 -4.36
N VAL A 8 4.62 3.94 -3.82
CA VAL A 8 4.02 5.01 -3.01
C VAL A 8 3.87 4.52 -1.58
N THR A 9 4.24 5.36 -0.61
CA THR A 9 4.17 5.02 0.82
C THR A 9 3.79 6.23 1.63
N GLY A 10 3.06 6.01 2.71
CA GLY A 10 2.63 7.08 3.60
C GLY A 10 1.96 6.59 4.87
N PRO A 11 1.64 7.51 5.78
CA PRO A 11 0.91 7.22 7.00
C PRO A 11 -0.60 7.12 6.76
N ILE A 12 -1.29 6.42 7.65
CA ILE A 12 -2.75 6.44 7.80
C ILE A 12 -3.08 7.02 9.19
N TYR A 13 -4.07 7.92 9.22
CA TYR A 13 -4.61 8.52 10.44
C TYR A 13 -6.12 8.23 10.55
N GLN A 14 -6.56 7.65 11.66
CA GLN A 14 -7.93 7.35 12.06
C GLN A 14 -8.57 8.46 12.92
N GLY A 15 -7.83 9.51 13.28
CA GLY A 15 -8.32 10.72 13.94
C GLY A 15 -8.32 10.68 15.47
N ASN A 16 -7.79 9.62 16.09
CA ASN A 16 -7.64 9.46 17.53
C ASN A 16 -6.17 9.35 17.97
N GLU A 17 -5.24 9.72 17.10
CA GLU A 17 -3.81 9.61 17.32
C GLU A 17 -3.30 10.52 18.44
N GLY A 18 -2.28 10.00 19.15
CA GLY A 18 -1.44 10.84 20.00
C GLY A 18 -0.44 11.67 19.19
N THR A 19 0.28 12.54 19.90
CA THR A 19 1.39 13.32 19.35
C THR A 19 2.66 13.15 20.16
N ILE A 20 3.82 13.25 19.53
CA ILE A 20 5.13 13.31 20.21
C ILE A 20 5.80 14.68 20.04
N GLY A 21 6.60 15.07 21.03
CA GLY A 21 7.39 16.30 21.00
C GLY A 21 6.54 17.54 20.71
N ASN A 22 6.87 18.26 19.64
CA ASN A 22 6.23 19.50 19.22
C ASN A 22 4.89 19.27 18.47
N GLY A 23 4.07 18.33 18.92
CA GLY A 23 2.77 18.04 18.31
C GLY A 23 2.86 17.24 17.00
N VAL A 24 3.94 16.48 16.78
CA VAL A 24 4.06 15.59 15.61
C VAL A 24 3.09 14.43 15.78
N ALA A 25 2.12 14.30 14.88
CA ALA A 25 1.12 13.23 14.93
C ALA A 25 1.76 11.85 14.72
N ILE A 26 1.34 10.88 15.53
CA ILE A 26 1.80 9.48 15.47
C ILE A 26 0.82 8.71 14.57
N PRO A 27 1.21 8.22 13.37
CA PRO A 27 0.28 7.47 12.51
C PRO A 27 -0.35 6.26 13.20
N SER A 28 -1.55 5.87 12.80
CA SER A 28 -2.19 4.61 13.24
C SER A 28 -1.65 3.39 12.48
N ALA A 29 -1.34 3.59 11.19
CA ALA A 29 -0.75 2.58 10.33
C ALA A 29 0.11 3.25 9.23
N PHE A 30 0.78 2.43 8.43
CA PHE A 30 1.48 2.85 7.22
C PHE A 30 0.97 2.02 6.05
N TYR A 31 0.90 2.64 4.87
CA TYR A 31 0.64 1.91 3.64
C TYR A 31 1.86 1.85 2.75
N LYS A 32 1.88 0.82 1.90
CA LYS A 32 2.79 0.73 0.76
C LYS A 32 2.03 0.17 -0.43
N VAL A 33 1.99 0.91 -1.52
CA VAL A 33 1.42 0.51 -2.79
C VAL A 33 2.58 0.38 -3.78
N ILE A 34 2.70 -0.76 -4.43
CA ILE A 34 3.80 -1.08 -5.34
C ILE A 34 3.20 -1.54 -6.66
N LEU A 35 3.60 -0.92 -7.76
CA LEU A 35 3.17 -1.22 -9.12
C LEU A 35 4.36 -1.72 -9.96
N ASP A 36 4.16 -2.84 -10.66
CA ASP A 36 4.96 -3.22 -11.81
C ASP A 36 4.21 -2.82 -13.10
N PRO A 37 4.63 -1.73 -13.77
CA PRO A 37 3.98 -1.21 -14.97
C PRO A 37 4.13 -2.14 -16.19
N SER A 38 5.01 -3.14 -16.12
CA SER A 38 5.26 -4.06 -17.22
C SER A 38 4.15 -5.09 -17.36
N PHE A 39 3.45 -5.36 -16.26
CA PHE A 39 2.38 -6.35 -16.15
C PHE A 39 1.03 -5.76 -15.76
N ASP A 40 0.97 -4.44 -15.51
CA ASP A 40 -0.19 -3.77 -14.92
C ASP A 40 -0.61 -4.43 -13.59
N GLU A 41 0.37 -4.92 -12.82
CA GLU A 41 0.15 -5.62 -11.55
C GLU A 41 0.59 -4.74 -10.38
N ALA A 42 -0.21 -4.71 -9.32
CA ALA A 42 0.15 -4.04 -8.08
C ALA A 42 -0.08 -4.90 -6.84
N ILE A 43 0.66 -4.60 -5.77
CA ILE A 43 0.45 -5.15 -4.42
C ILE A 43 0.42 -4.01 -3.41
N ALA A 44 -0.53 -4.10 -2.48
CA ALA A 44 -0.71 -3.11 -1.44
C ALA A 44 -0.61 -3.74 -0.04
N PHE A 45 -0.16 -2.93 0.91
CA PHE A 45 -0.04 -3.30 2.32
C PHE A 45 -0.63 -2.20 3.20
N ILE A 46 -1.28 -2.58 4.29
CA ILE A 46 -1.56 -1.71 5.44
C ILE A 46 -0.96 -2.33 6.69
N VAL A 47 0.14 -1.75 7.17
CA VAL A 47 0.92 -2.26 8.29
C VAL A 47 0.62 -1.43 9.55
N PRO A 48 0.20 -2.05 10.67
CA PRO A 48 -0.09 -1.31 11.89
C PRO A 48 1.18 -0.67 12.47
N HIS A 49 1.04 0.50 13.11
CA HIS A 49 2.17 1.19 13.73
C HIS A 49 2.59 0.52 15.06
N ARG A 50 3.18 -0.67 14.94
CA ARG A 50 3.77 -1.46 16.02
C ARG A 50 4.97 -2.25 15.48
N ASP A 51 5.69 -2.92 16.35
CA ASP A 51 6.69 -3.90 15.92
C ASP A 51 6.02 -5.01 15.10
N VAL A 52 6.54 -5.22 13.90
CA VAL A 52 6.07 -6.22 12.93
C VAL A 52 7.27 -7.00 12.44
N SER A 53 7.23 -8.32 12.57
CA SER A 53 8.26 -9.20 12.03
C SER A 53 8.11 -9.38 10.52
N SER A 54 9.19 -9.74 9.83
CA SER A 54 9.14 -10.04 8.40
C SER A 54 8.20 -11.21 8.07
N SER A 55 8.05 -12.17 8.98
CA SER A 55 7.12 -13.30 8.85
C SER A 55 5.64 -12.90 8.92
N GLU A 56 5.31 -11.73 9.48
CA GLU A 56 3.94 -11.25 9.54
C GLU A 56 3.54 -10.43 8.29
N LEU A 57 4.48 -10.03 7.43
CA LEU A 57 4.22 -9.08 6.34
C LEU A 57 3.10 -9.52 5.39
N ALA A 58 3.04 -10.81 5.05
CA ALA A 58 2.01 -11.37 4.19
C ALA A 58 0.59 -11.20 4.78
N ASN A 59 0.46 -11.12 6.10
CA ASN A 59 -0.84 -10.94 6.77
C ASN A 59 -1.41 -9.51 6.60
N PHE A 60 -0.60 -8.58 6.08
CA PHE A 60 -0.99 -7.19 5.88
C PHE A 60 -1.25 -6.85 4.41
N ILE A 61 -1.22 -7.84 3.52
CA ILE A 61 -1.59 -7.67 2.11
C ILE A 61 -3.07 -7.28 2.04
N THR A 62 -3.36 -6.28 1.23
CA THR A 62 -4.71 -5.77 0.99
C THR A 62 -4.82 -5.24 -0.45
N THR A 63 -5.98 -4.71 -0.82
CA THR A 63 -6.24 -4.09 -2.12
C THR A 63 -5.80 -2.62 -2.11
N ILE A 64 -5.57 -2.03 -3.29
CA ILE A 64 -5.35 -0.57 -3.38
C ILE A 64 -6.62 0.16 -2.97
N ASP A 65 -7.80 -0.34 -3.38
CA ASP A 65 -9.11 0.19 -2.97
C ASP A 65 -9.21 0.42 -1.45
N GLU A 66 -8.69 -0.52 -0.65
CA GLU A 66 -8.71 -0.41 0.81
C GLU A 66 -7.75 0.67 1.33
N VAL A 67 -6.60 0.84 0.67
CA VAL A 67 -5.66 1.93 0.97
C VAL A 67 -6.28 3.28 0.62
N GLU A 68 -6.91 3.42 -0.53
CA GLU A 68 -7.61 4.64 -0.96
C GLU A 68 -8.74 4.99 0.00
N ARG A 69 -9.55 3.99 0.38
CA ARG A 69 -10.62 4.16 1.36
C ARG A 69 -10.11 4.69 2.70
N GLN A 70 -8.91 4.28 3.14
CA GLN A 70 -8.33 4.73 4.41
C GLN A 70 -7.55 6.05 4.30
N THR A 71 -7.06 6.42 3.13
CA THR A 71 -6.19 7.59 2.93
C THR A 71 -6.90 8.78 2.26
N GLY A 72 -7.98 8.52 1.51
CA GLY A 72 -8.63 9.49 0.64
C GLY A 72 -7.80 9.88 -0.59
N LEU A 73 -6.76 9.08 -0.91
CA LEU A 73 -5.95 9.24 -2.11
C LEU A 73 -6.52 8.41 -3.26
N ASP A 74 -6.07 8.75 -4.46
CA ASP A 74 -6.34 8.08 -5.73
C ASP A 74 -4.97 7.71 -6.32
N PHE A 75 -4.61 6.42 -6.28
CA PHE A 75 -3.29 5.94 -6.67
C PHE A 75 -3.27 5.61 -8.15
N PHE A 76 -2.22 6.02 -8.83
CA PHE A 76 -2.05 5.74 -10.26
C PHE A 76 -3.11 6.33 -11.21
N ALA A 77 -4.05 7.16 -10.75
CA ALA A 77 -5.08 7.98 -11.45
C ALA A 77 -4.87 8.46 -12.92
N GLN A 78 -3.65 8.36 -13.44
CA GLN A 78 -3.28 8.56 -14.84
C GLN A 78 -3.32 7.27 -15.68
N THR A 79 -3.52 6.09 -15.07
CA THR A 79 -3.79 4.84 -15.79
C THR A 79 -5.19 4.88 -16.41
N PRO A 80 -5.44 4.16 -17.52
CA PRO A 80 -6.79 4.01 -18.03
C PRO A 80 -7.71 3.34 -17.01
N ASP A 81 -8.91 3.89 -16.79
CA ASP A 81 -9.86 3.45 -15.75
C ASP A 81 -10.06 1.93 -15.71
N SER A 82 -10.17 1.27 -16.87
CA SER A 82 -10.37 -0.19 -16.91
C SER A 82 -9.19 -1.02 -16.40
N ILE A 83 -7.97 -0.49 -16.53
CA ILE A 83 -6.74 -1.12 -16.04
C ILE A 83 -6.63 -0.83 -14.54
N GLU A 84 -6.84 0.43 -14.16
CA GLU A 84 -6.85 0.90 -12.78
C GLU A 84 -7.86 0.12 -11.92
N ASP A 85 -9.16 0.15 -12.27
CA ASP A 85 -10.23 -0.59 -11.57
C ASP A 85 -9.90 -2.08 -11.39
N ASN A 86 -9.26 -2.69 -12.40
CA ASN A 86 -8.88 -4.10 -12.33
C ASN A 86 -7.70 -4.33 -11.40
N MET A 87 -6.65 -3.53 -11.52
CA MET A 87 -5.45 -3.62 -10.71
C MET A 87 -5.75 -3.34 -9.23
N GLU A 88 -6.57 -2.33 -8.94
CA GLU A 88 -6.78 -1.82 -7.59
C GLU A 88 -7.60 -2.74 -6.70
N SER A 89 -8.47 -3.54 -7.31
CA SER A 89 -9.32 -4.50 -6.63
C SER A 89 -8.65 -5.85 -6.36
N VAL A 90 -7.42 -6.08 -6.85
CA VAL A 90 -6.69 -7.34 -6.67
C VAL A 90 -6.13 -7.43 -5.26
N GLN A 91 -6.50 -8.52 -4.56
CA GLN A 91 -5.87 -8.94 -3.31
C GLN A 91 -5.05 -10.20 -3.56
N TRP A 92 -3.74 -10.12 -3.32
CA TRP A 92 -2.87 -11.28 -3.38
C TRP A 92 -3.01 -12.14 -2.12
N GLU A 93 -3.06 -13.47 -2.29
CA GLU A 93 -3.08 -14.41 -1.14
C GLU A 93 -1.69 -14.57 -0.51
N GLU A 94 -0.63 -14.35 -1.29
CA GLU A 94 0.76 -14.49 -0.89
C GLU A 94 1.59 -13.29 -1.36
N MET A 95 2.81 -13.17 -0.82
CA MET A 95 3.78 -12.19 -1.31
C MET A 95 4.03 -12.38 -2.80
N TRP A 96 4.24 -11.28 -3.52
CA TRP A 96 4.56 -11.32 -4.93
C TRP A 96 5.67 -12.32 -5.25
N PRO A 97 5.49 -13.15 -6.30
CA PRO A 97 6.51 -14.09 -6.70
C PRO A 97 7.75 -13.32 -7.17
N THR A 98 8.83 -13.43 -6.40
CA THR A 98 10.14 -12.99 -6.87
C THR A 98 10.77 -14.18 -7.58
N ASN A 99 10.93 -14.08 -8.91
CA ASN A 99 11.81 -15.00 -9.62
C ASN A 99 13.22 -14.77 -9.06
N GLN A 100 13.66 -15.68 -8.18
CA GLN A 100 15.07 -15.77 -7.79
C GLN A 100 15.89 -16.44 -8.88
#